data_AF-A0A353PBS6-F1
#
_entry.id   AF-A0A353PBS6-F1
#
_cell.length_a   1.000
_cell.length_b   1.000
_cell.length_c   1.000
_cell.angle_alpha   90.00
_cell.angle_beta   90.00
_cell.angle_gamma   90.00
#
_symmetry.space_group_name_H-M   'P 1'
#
loop_
_entity.id
_entity.type
_entity.pdbx_description
1 polymer ?
#
loop_
_entity_poly.entity_id
_entity_poly.type
_entity_poly.pdbx_seq_one_letter_code
_entity_poly.pdbx_strand_id
1 'polypeptide(L)'
;MEHALPGGLWRTSLFHQKREDALYTQRDVTVFPNLTSVQNVEEIQLYGIETVLELADLLIIGLDVRASVTYTHSRIKENTRNPETEGNWQPRIPDWRATVLTIYRPSDAWACALGLRYSGAQYGNLENTDTHRSFGDSSEYVFLDAKLSYFPNANWTFSAGADNLTDYETYVYHPWPGRTFFANVKYAF
;
A
#
# COMPACT_ATOMS: atom_id res chain seq x y z
N MET A 1 -13.46 16.25 -2.69
CA MET A 1 -13.76 17.26 -1.66
C MET A 1 -12.46 17.56 -0.92
N GLU A 2 -12.14 18.82 -0.69
CA GLU A 2 -10.93 19.24 0.01
C GLU A 2 -11.29 20.33 1.00
N HIS A 3 -10.74 20.23 2.20
CA HIS A 3 -10.94 21.16 3.30
C HIS A 3 -9.59 21.56 3.86
N ALA A 4 -9.33 22.86 3.89
CA ALA A 4 -8.26 23.41 4.70
C ALA A 4 -8.61 23.23 6.18
N LEU A 5 -7.64 22.79 6.98
CA LEU A 5 -7.71 22.69 8.42
C LEU A 5 -6.67 23.61 9.03
N PRO A 6 -6.83 24.05 10.30
CA PRO A 6 -5.73 24.66 11.03
C PRO A 6 -4.52 23.74 11.01
N GLY A 7 -3.40 24.23 10.46
CA GLY A 7 -2.16 23.45 10.35
C GLY A 7 -2.12 22.43 9.20
N GLY A 8 -3.08 22.40 8.27
CA GLY A 8 -2.97 21.51 7.11
C GLY A 8 -4.24 21.33 6.28
N LEU A 9 -4.49 20.10 5.81
CA LEU A 9 -5.61 19.78 4.93
C LEU A 9 -6.19 18.38 5.16
N TRP A 10 -7.45 18.25 4.81
CA TRP A 10 -8.13 16.97 4.61
C TRP A 10 -8.73 16.95 3.20
N ARG A 11 -8.36 15.95 2.41
CA ARG A 11 -8.97 15.66 1.12
C ARG A 11 -9.64 14.29 1.11
N THR A 12 -10.84 14.21 0.53
CA THR A 12 -11.50 12.95 0.19
C THR A 12 -11.87 12.92 -1.29
N SER A 13 -11.53 11.85 -1.97
CA SER A 13 -11.77 11.64 -3.40
C SER A 13 -12.58 10.37 -3.61
N LEU A 14 -13.57 10.43 -4.49
CA LEU A 14 -14.24 9.26 -5.05
C LEU A 14 -13.71 9.04 -6.45
N PHE A 15 -13.45 7.79 -6.81
CA PHE A 15 -13.00 7.43 -8.14
C PHE A 15 -13.73 6.20 -8.65
N HIS A 16 -13.89 6.17 -9.96
CA HIS A 16 -14.42 5.04 -10.71
C HIS A 16 -13.58 4.87 -11.97
N GLN A 17 -13.16 3.64 -12.23
CA GLN A 17 -12.41 3.24 -13.39
C GLN A 17 -13.09 2.03 -14.03
N LYS A 18 -13.36 2.14 -15.32
CA LYS A 18 -13.71 1.03 -16.19
C LYS A 18 -12.51 0.74 -17.08
N ARG A 19 -12.04 -0.50 -17.11
CA ARG A 19 -10.94 -0.96 -17.96
C ARG A 19 -11.42 -2.08 -18.84
N GLU A 20 -11.26 -1.90 -20.14
CA GLU A 20 -11.61 -2.90 -21.15
C GLU A 20 -10.34 -3.56 -21.68
N ASP A 21 -10.49 -4.78 -22.20
CA ASP A 21 -9.45 -5.53 -22.91
C ASP A 21 -8.14 -5.70 -22.10
N ALA A 22 -8.23 -5.92 -20.80
CA ALA A 22 -7.06 -6.05 -19.94
C ALA A 22 -6.34 -7.39 -20.18
N LEU A 23 -5.04 -7.36 -20.47
CA LEU A 23 -4.27 -8.57 -20.73
C LEU A 23 -3.90 -9.30 -19.43
N TYR A 24 -4.35 -10.55 -19.31
CA TYR A 24 -3.99 -11.47 -18.22
C TYR A 24 -3.63 -12.84 -18.76
N THR A 25 -2.77 -13.56 -18.03
CA THR A 25 -2.61 -15.00 -18.27
C THR A 25 -3.83 -15.71 -17.71
N GLN A 26 -4.57 -16.41 -18.55
CA GLN A 26 -5.79 -17.11 -18.18
C GLN A 26 -5.99 -18.36 -19.01
N ARG A 27 -6.89 -19.23 -18.55
CA ARG A 27 -7.33 -20.42 -19.29
C ARG A 27 -8.51 -20.05 -20.19
N ASP A 28 -8.35 -20.27 -21.49
CA ASP A 28 -9.43 -20.14 -22.47
C ASP A 28 -10.28 -21.41 -22.49
N VAL A 29 -11.55 -21.29 -22.08
CA VAL A 29 -12.52 -22.40 -22.12
C VAL A 29 -13.34 -22.44 -23.42
N THR A 30 -13.14 -21.49 -24.33
CA THR A 30 -13.87 -21.38 -25.60
C THR A 30 -13.24 -22.21 -26.74
N VAL A 31 -12.04 -22.74 -26.53
CA VAL A 31 -11.28 -23.56 -27.50
C VAL A 31 -10.99 -24.96 -26.94
N PHE A 32 -10.84 -25.95 -27.82
CA PHE A 32 -10.46 -27.32 -27.45
C PHE A 32 -9.16 -27.76 -28.15
N PRO A 33 -8.14 -28.27 -27.42
CA PRO A 33 -8.06 -28.31 -25.96
C PRO A 33 -7.98 -26.90 -25.36
N ASN A 34 -8.44 -26.73 -24.12
CA ASN A 34 -8.32 -25.44 -23.43
C ASN A 34 -6.85 -25.03 -23.38
N LEU A 35 -6.60 -23.74 -23.61
CA LEU A 35 -5.25 -23.18 -23.70
C LEU A 35 -5.04 -22.16 -22.58
N THR A 36 -3.90 -22.20 -21.90
CA THR A 36 -3.48 -21.12 -21.00
C THR A 36 -2.51 -20.22 -21.73
N SER A 37 -2.90 -18.96 -21.92
CA SER A 37 -2.09 -17.94 -22.60
C SER A 37 -2.46 -16.55 -22.12
N VAL A 38 -1.72 -15.53 -22.59
CA VAL A 38 -2.10 -14.14 -22.37
C VAL A 38 -3.28 -13.78 -23.26
N GLN A 39 -4.38 -13.33 -22.67
CA GLN A 39 -5.62 -12.99 -23.36
C GLN A 39 -6.31 -11.80 -22.69
N ASN A 40 -7.24 -11.18 -23.40
CA ASN A 40 -8.05 -10.08 -22.88
C ASN A 40 -9.11 -10.60 -21.89
N VAL A 41 -9.23 -9.89 -20.78
CA VAL A 41 -10.41 -9.85 -19.92
C VAL A 41 -11.23 -8.65 -20.36
N GLU A 42 -12.45 -8.89 -20.82
CA GLU A 42 -13.28 -7.92 -21.53
C GLU A 42 -13.56 -6.67 -20.69
N GLU A 43 -13.94 -6.83 -19.42
CA GLU A 43 -14.25 -5.68 -18.57
C GLU A 43 -13.87 -5.89 -17.11
N ILE A 44 -13.19 -4.90 -16.54
CA ILE A 44 -12.91 -4.79 -15.10
C ILE A 44 -13.40 -3.41 -14.64
N GLN A 45 -14.19 -3.39 -13.57
CA GLN A 45 -14.65 -2.16 -12.93
C GLN A 45 -14.08 -2.04 -11.53
N LEU A 46 -13.60 -0.83 -11.24
CA LEU A 46 -13.03 -0.47 -9.96
C LEU A 46 -13.67 0.83 -9.49
N TYR A 47 -14.25 0.84 -8.30
CA TYR A 47 -14.66 2.05 -7.61
C TYR A 47 -13.97 2.14 -6.27
N GLY A 48 -13.78 3.36 -5.78
CA GLY A 48 -13.13 3.55 -4.50
C GLY A 48 -13.27 4.93 -3.93
N ILE A 49 -12.85 5.02 -2.68
CA ILE A 49 -12.79 6.24 -1.90
C ILE A 49 -11.41 6.33 -1.27
N GLU A 50 -10.79 7.49 -1.37
CA GLU A 50 -9.52 7.79 -0.75
C GLU A 50 -9.69 9.01 0.15
N THR A 51 -9.17 8.95 1.37
CA THR A 51 -9.05 10.08 2.27
C THR A 51 -7.59 10.29 2.63
N VAL A 52 -7.14 11.54 2.53
CA VAL A 52 -5.80 12.01 2.90
C VAL A 52 -5.93 13.10 3.94
N LEU A 53 -5.09 13.02 4.96
CA LEU A 53 -4.97 13.97 6.04
C LEU A 53 -3.51 14.39 6.17
N GLU A 54 -3.25 15.70 6.19
CA GLU A 54 -1.95 16.27 6.52
C GLU A 54 -2.16 17.35 7.57
N LEU A 55 -1.48 17.23 8.71
CA LEU A 55 -1.59 18.15 9.83
C LEU A 55 -0.19 18.41 10.41
N ALA A 56 0.16 19.67 10.59
CA ALA A 56 1.30 20.12 11.37
C ALA A 56 0.86 20.53 12.77
N ASP A 57 1.75 20.39 13.75
CA ASP A 57 1.50 20.72 15.15
C ASP A 57 0.19 20.13 15.72
N LEU A 58 -0.10 18.88 15.34
CA LEU A 58 -1.31 18.18 15.76
C LEU A 58 -1.28 17.92 17.27
N LEU A 59 -2.20 18.53 18.02
CA LEU A 59 -2.35 18.44 19.49
C LEU A 59 -1.19 19.00 20.31
N ILE A 60 0.05 18.85 19.84
CA ILE A 60 1.28 19.38 20.46
C ILE A 60 2.17 20.00 19.38
N ILE A 61 2.92 21.03 19.76
CA ILE A 61 3.89 21.70 18.88
C ILE A 61 5.00 20.71 18.50
N GLY A 62 5.35 20.68 17.21
CA GLY A 62 6.35 19.83 16.61
C GLY A 62 5.85 18.45 16.18
N LEU A 63 4.57 18.11 16.38
CA LEU A 63 3.99 16.83 15.95
C LEU A 63 3.28 16.96 14.59
N ASP A 64 3.95 16.49 13.55
CA ASP A 64 3.37 16.41 12.20
C ASP A 64 2.78 15.02 11.97
N VAL A 65 1.60 14.96 11.35
CA VAL A 65 0.95 13.72 10.95
C VAL A 65 0.53 13.80 9.49
N ARG A 66 0.88 12.78 8.72
CA ARG A 66 0.35 12.52 7.37
C ARG A 66 -0.27 11.15 7.35
N ALA A 67 -1.50 11.05 6.87
CA ALA A 67 -2.20 9.79 6.76
C ALA A 67 -2.98 9.70 5.46
N SER A 68 -3.10 8.50 4.92
CA SER A 68 -3.96 8.19 3.79
C SER A 68 -4.65 6.86 4.02
N VAL A 69 -5.94 6.77 3.72
CA VAL A 69 -6.71 5.53 3.74
C VAL A 69 -7.51 5.44 2.45
N THR A 70 -7.41 4.31 1.77
CA THR A 70 -8.06 4.05 0.50
C THR A 70 -8.82 2.74 0.59
N TYR A 71 -10.10 2.79 0.26
CA TYR A 71 -10.93 1.62 -0.01
C TYR A 71 -11.12 1.49 -1.51
N THR A 72 -10.96 0.27 -2.03
CA THR A 72 -11.29 -0.06 -3.41
C THR A 72 -12.18 -1.29 -3.45
N HIS A 73 -13.01 -1.34 -4.48
CA HIS A 73 -13.76 -2.50 -4.86
C HIS A 73 -13.53 -2.73 -6.36
N SER A 74 -12.63 -3.65 -6.69
CA SER A 74 -12.26 -3.96 -8.07
C SER A 74 -12.68 -5.36 -8.45
N ARG A 75 -13.59 -5.49 -9.41
CA ARG A 75 -14.15 -6.77 -9.86
C ARG A 75 -14.08 -6.93 -11.37
N ILE A 76 -13.82 -8.16 -11.81
CA ILE A 76 -14.01 -8.59 -13.19
C ILE A 76 -15.52 -8.55 -13.46
N LYS A 77 -15.94 -7.83 -14.49
CA LYS A 77 -17.35 -7.68 -14.87
C LYS A 77 -17.72 -8.58 -16.03
N GLU A 78 -16.80 -8.77 -16.97
CA GLU A 78 -17.02 -9.61 -18.15
C GLU A 78 -15.72 -10.33 -18.48
N ASN A 79 -15.81 -11.66 -18.61
CA ASN A 79 -14.72 -12.50 -19.07
C ASN A 79 -15.25 -13.72 -19.84
N THR A 80 -15.48 -13.55 -21.15
CA THR A 80 -16.07 -14.61 -21.98
C THR A 80 -15.16 -15.84 -22.08
N ARG A 81 -13.84 -15.63 -22.02
CA ARG A 81 -12.85 -16.71 -22.14
C ARG A 81 -12.69 -17.54 -20.88
N ASN A 82 -13.04 -16.97 -19.72
CA ASN A 82 -13.08 -17.68 -18.45
C ASN A 82 -14.23 -17.15 -17.55
N PRO A 83 -15.48 -17.53 -17.83
CA PRO A 83 -16.66 -16.98 -17.14
C PRO A 83 -16.69 -17.22 -15.63
N GLU A 84 -15.99 -18.25 -15.13
CA GLU A 84 -15.88 -18.53 -13.69
C GLU A 84 -15.13 -17.42 -12.93
N THR A 85 -14.42 -16.53 -13.63
CA THR A 85 -13.73 -15.39 -13.03
C THR A 85 -14.59 -14.13 -12.96
N GLU A 86 -15.78 -14.12 -13.57
CA GLU A 86 -16.69 -12.98 -13.46
C GLU A 86 -17.15 -12.80 -12.02
N GLY A 87 -17.11 -11.56 -11.53
CA GLY A 87 -17.36 -11.24 -10.13
C GLY A 87 -16.17 -11.48 -9.20
N ASN A 88 -15.07 -12.09 -9.65
CA ASN A 88 -13.85 -12.19 -8.87
C ASN A 88 -13.14 -10.83 -8.77
N TRP A 89 -12.32 -10.72 -7.72
CA TRP A 89 -11.51 -9.55 -7.48
C TRP A 89 -10.38 -9.45 -8.50
N GLN A 90 -10.10 -8.23 -8.95
CA GLN A 90 -8.98 -7.99 -9.85
C GLN A 90 -7.64 -8.34 -9.16
N PRO A 91 -6.74 -9.08 -9.81
CA PRO A 91 -5.42 -9.37 -9.24
C PRO A 91 -4.63 -8.10 -8.91
N ARG A 92 -3.88 -8.13 -7.80
CA ARG A 92 -2.93 -7.11 -7.31
C ARG A 92 -3.54 -5.78 -6.84
N ILE A 93 -4.84 -5.74 -6.62
CA ILE A 93 -5.52 -4.60 -6.02
C ILE A 93 -6.08 -5.03 -4.67
N PRO A 94 -5.64 -4.47 -3.52
CA PRO A 94 -6.24 -4.77 -2.23
C PRO A 94 -7.53 -3.99 -2.02
N ASP A 95 -8.39 -4.50 -1.16
CA ASP A 95 -9.61 -3.81 -0.70
C ASP A 95 -9.29 -2.56 0.10
N TRP A 96 -8.33 -2.62 1.03
CA TRP A 96 -7.91 -1.52 1.88
C TRP A 96 -6.42 -1.27 1.78
N ARG A 97 -6.04 0.01 1.73
CA ARG A 97 -4.68 0.47 2.01
C ARG A 97 -4.72 1.62 2.99
N ALA A 98 -3.79 1.59 3.95
CA ALA A 98 -3.59 2.71 4.85
C ALA A 98 -2.10 3.01 5.00
N THR A 99 -1.77 4.28 5.16
CA THR A 99 -0.43 4.73 5.54
C THR A 99 -0.58 5.85 6.54
N VAL A 100 0.22 5.82 7.60
CA VAL A 100 0.33 6.88 8.59
C VAL A 100 1.81 7.16 8.79
N LEU A 101 2.20 8.43 8.78
CA LEU A 101 3.52 8.89 9.11
C LEU A 101 3.39 9.99 10.15
N THR A 102 3.98 9.77 11.30
CA THR A 102 4.06 10.74 12.38
C THR A 102 5.51 11.16 12.55
N ILE A 103 5.77 12.46 12.59
CA ILE A 103 7.10 13.01 12.88
C ILE A 103 6.97 13.97 14.05
N TYR A 104 7.68 13.70 15.14
CA TYR A 104 7.74 14.56 16.30
C TYR A 104 9.11 15.22 16.43
N ARG A 105 9.13 16.54 16.54
CA ARG A 105 10.32 17.36 16.77
C ARG A 105 10.22 18.07 18.12
N PRO A 106 10.70 17.45 19.21
CA PRO A 106 10.67 18.09 20.53
C PRO A 106 11.63 19.30 20.63
N SER A 107 12.62 19.38 19.76
CA SER A 107 13.53 20.53 19.61
C SER A 107 14.19 20.50 18.23
N ASP A 108 14.94 21.54 17.89
CA ASP A 108 15.71 21.62 16.64
C ASP A 108 16.78 20.52 16.51
N ALA A 109 17.17 19.92 17.63
CA ALA A 109 18.21 18.89 17.67
C ALA A 109 17.67 17.48 17.43
N TRP A 110 16.36 17.23 17.50
CA TRP A 110 15.80 15.87 17.48
C TRP A 110 14.59 15.74 16.57
N ALA A 111 14.50 14.62 15.86
CA ALA A 111 13.28 14.20 15.18
C ALA A 111 13.03 12.70 15.36
N CYS A 112 11.83 12.34 15.79
CA CYS A 112 11.36 10.97 15.92
C CYS A 112 10.29 10.73 14.86
N ALA A 113 10.46 9.72 14.00
CA ALA A 113 9.48 9.34 13.00
C ALA A 113 8.94 7.94 13.29
N LEU A 114 7.63 7.78 13.15
CA LEU A 114 6.92 6.51 13.21
C LEU A 114 6.04 6.38 11.96
N GLY A 115 6.22 5.30 11.21
CA GLY A 115 5.46 4.97 10.03
C GLY A 115 4.62 3.71 10.25
N LEU A 116 3.36 3.73 9.85
CA LEU A 116 2.49 2.55 9.78
C LEU A 116 2.06 2.38 8.32
N ARG A 117 2.21 1.18 7.78
CA ARG A 117 1.72 0.83 6.43
C ARG A 117 0.85 -0.42 6.52
N TYR A 118 -0.34 -0.36 5.96
CA TYR A 118 -1.25 -1.50 5.88
C TYR A 118 -1.73 -1.71 4.45
N SER A 119 -1.81 -2.97 4.05
CA SER A 119 -2.53 -3.40 2.85
C SER A 119 -3.33 -4.64 3.21
N GLY A 120 -4.60 -4.67 2.81
CA GLY A 120 -5.38 -5.90 2.77
C GLY A 120 -4.79 -6.92 1.82
N ALA A 121 -5.36 -8.13 1.85
CA ALA A 121 -4.95 -9.21 0.98
C ALA A 121 -5.16 -8.84 -0.49
N GLN A 122 -4.28 -9.36 -1.34
CA GLN A 122 -4.35 -9.19 -2.79
C GLN A 122 -4.37 -10.57 -3.39
N TYR A 123 -5.08 -10.75 -4.50
CA TYR A 123 -5.00 -11.97 -5.27
C TYR A 123 -3.93 -11.85 -6.35
N GLY A 124 -3.20 -12.92 -6.59
CA GLY A 124 -2.20 -13.08 -7.64
C GLY A 124 -2.80 -13.60 -8.95
N ASN A 125 -3.95 -14.29 -8.88
CA ASN A 125 -4.64 -14.89 -10.02
C ASN A 125 -6.11 -14.46 -10.15
N LEU A 126 -6.67 -14.62 -11.36
CA LEU A 126 -8.05 -14.21 -11.70
C LEU A 126 -9.10 -15.07 -10.99
N GLU A 127 -8.73 -16.31 -10.67
CA GLU A 127 -9.56 -17.28 -9.97
C GLU A 127 -9.69 -16.99 -8.46
N ASN A 128 -8.88 -16.06 -7.93
CA ASN A 128 -8.82 -15.68 -6.50
C ASN A 128 -8.58 -16.88 -5.57
N THR A 129 -7.76 -17.84 -6.01
CA THR A 129 -7.50 -19.08 -5.28
C THR A 129 -6.30 -19.00 -4.33
N ASP A 130 -5.47 -17.97 -4.46
CA ASP A 130 -4.25 -17.77 -3.66
C ASP A 130 -4.57 -17.16 -2.28
N THR A 131 -5.10 -17.99 -1.38
CA THR A 131 -5.60 -17.57 -0.05
C THR A 131 -4.73 -18.02 1.13
N HIS A 132 -3.68 -18.82 0.90
CA HIS A 132 -2.99 -19.57 1.96
C HIS A 132 -1.83 -18.82 2.62
N ARG A 133 -1.69 -17.51 2.40
CA ARG A 133 -0.70 -16.61 3.03
C ARG A 133 0.72 -17.20 3.10
N SER A 134 1.16 -17.84 2.02
CA SER A 134 2.42 -18.59 1.98
C SER A 134 3.18 -18.33 0.69
N PHE A 135 4.32 -19.00 0.51
CA PHE A 135 5.08 -18.93 -0.73
C PHE A 135 4.20 -19.30 -1.94
N GLY A 136 4.18 -18.43 -2.95
CA GLY A 136 3.31 -18.52 -4.13
C GLY A 136 2.09 -17.61 -4.08
N ASP A 137 1.68 -17.17 -2.89
CA ASP A 137 0.49 -16.35 -2.68
C ASP A 137 0.83 -14.88 -2.39
N SER A 138 -0.19 -14.03 -2.36
CA SER A 138 -0.09 -12.65 -1.88
C SER A 138 -0.87 -12.45 -0.59
N SER A 139 -0.19 -11.96 0.44
CA SER A 139 -0.75 -11.76 1.78
C SER A 139 -1.09 -10.30 2.05
N GLU A 140 -1.94 -10.09 3.06
CA GLU A 140 -2.03 -8.78 3.72
C GLU A 140 -0.71 -8.47 4.45
N TYR A 141 -0.51 -7.19 4.78
CA TYR A 141 0.60 -6.80 5.63
C TYR A 141 0.27 -5.61 6.52
N VAL A 142 0.93 -5.57 7.68
CA VAL A 142 1.07 -4.37 8.49
C VAL A 142 2.53 -4.19 8.86
N PHE A 143 3.11 -3.05 8.48
CA PHE A 143 4.47 -2.69 8.82
C PHE A 143 4.49 -1.47 9.71
N LEU A 144 5.30 -1.57 10.76
CA LEU A 144 5.64 -0.49 11.65
C LEU A 144 7.11 -0.13 11.44
N ASP A 145 7.38 1.09 11.03
CA ASP A 145 8.73 1.60 10.76
C ASP A 145 9.04 2.70 11.78
N ALA A 146 10.27 2.77 12.27
CA ALA A 146 10.68 3.77 13.26
C ALA A 146 12.06 4.35 12.93
N LYS A 147 12.23 5.66 13.12
CA LYS A 147 13.50 6.34 12.91
C LYS A 147 13.71 7.45 13.92
N LEU A 148 14.89 7.49 14.53
CA LEU A 148 15.38 8.59 15.35
C LEU A 148 16.47 9.34 14.59
N SER A 149 16.39 10.67 14.58
CA SER A 149 17.40 11.55 13.97
C SER A 149 17.86 12.60 14.97
N TYR A 150 19.16 12.87 14.96
CA TYR A 150 19.84 13.83 15.83
C TYR A 150 20.65 14.82 14.98
N PHE A 151 20.47 16.10 15.28
CA PHE A 151 21.04 17.25 14.58
C PHE A 151 21.82 18.12 15.59
N PRO A 152 23.05 17.74 15.97
CA PRO A 152 23.81 18.50 16.96
C PRO A 152 24.18 19.92 16.49
N ASN A 153 24.27 20.13 15.18
CA ASN A 153 24.52 21.42 14.53
C ASN A 153 24.10 21.34 13.05
N ALA A 154 24.27 22.45 12.31
CA ALA A 154 23.89 22.54 10.91
C ALA A 154 24.67 21.60 9.97
N ASN A 155 25.86 21.14 10.36
CA ASN A 155 26.72 20.33 9.50
C ASN A 155 26.48 18.83 9.67
N TRP A 156 26.15 18.36 10.88
CA TRP A 156 26.07 16.94 11.20
C TRP A 156 24.63 16.45 11.36
N THR A 157 24.35 15.27 10.81
CA THR A 157 23.12 14.53 11.08
C THR A 157 23.44 13.07 11.34
N PHE A 158 22.94 12.55 12.45
CA PHE A 158 22.99 11.14 12.81
C PHE A 158 21.58 10.59 12.80
N SER A 159 21.37 9.38 12.28
CA SER A 159 20.08 8.73 12.42
C SER A 159 20.22 7.22 12.51
N ALA A 160 19.29 6.60 13.22
CA ALA A 160 19.16 5.15 13.30
C ALA A 160 17.68 4.79 13.32
N GLY A 161 17.36 3.58 12.85
CA GLY A 161 15.98 3.15 12.76
C GLY A 161 15.84 1.68 12.43
N ALA A 162 14.58 1.26 12.32
CA ALA A 162 14.21 -0.06 11.89
C ALA A 162 12.99 0.01 10.97
N ASP A 163 13.05 -0.72 9.87
CA ASP A 163 11.88 -1.03 9.04
C ASP A 163 11.29 -2.37 9.51
N ASN A 164 9.97 -2.52 9.42
CA ASN A 164 9.25 -3.70 9.89
C ASN A 164 9.64 -4.08 11.35
N LEU A 165 9.54 -3.12 12.27
CA LEU A 165 9.92 -3.23 13.68
C LEU A 165 9.27 -4.43 14.40
N THR A 166 8.05 -4.79 13.98
CA THR A 166 7.29 -5.92 14.52
C THR A 166 7.68 -7.28 13.94
N ASP A 167 8.57 -7.32 12.94
CA ASP A 167 8.95 -8.54 12.22
C ASP A 167 7.75 -9.26 11.59
N TYR A 168 6.82 -8.47 11.05
CA TYR A 168 5.63 -9.02 10.41
C TYR A 168 6.04 -9.80 9.16
N GLU A 169 5.66 -11.07 9.09
CA GLU A 169 5.93 -11.94 7.97
C GLU A 169 4.80 -11.84 6.95
N THR A 170 5.15 -11.52 5.70
CA THR A 170 4.19 -11.42 4.60
C THR A 170 4.83 -11.91 3.30
N TYR A 171 3.99 -12.19 2.32
CA TYR A 171 4.35 -12.82 1.06
C TYR A 171 3.78 -12.03 -0.10
N VAL A 172 4.61 -11.81 -1.11
CA VAL A 172 4.16 -11.44 -2.46
C VAL A 172 4.90 -12.38 -3.40
N TYR A 173 4.33 -13.56 -3.58
CA TYR A 173 4.97 -14.74 -4.14
C TYR A 173 6.14 -15.27 -3.28
N HIS A 174 7.14 -14.44 -2.99
CA HIS A 174 8.22 -14.74 -2.05
C HIS A 174 8.07 -13.93 -0.75
N PRO A 175 8.73 -14.35 0.35
CA PRO A 175 8.76 -13.58 1.58
C PRO A 175 9.25 -12.15 1.32
N TRP A 176 8.59 -11.18 1.97
CA TRP A 176 9.10 -9.81 2.03
C TRP A 176 10.23 -9.69 3.07
N PRO A 177 11.08 -8.65 2.97
CA PRO A 177 12.11 -8.40 3.96
C PRO A 177 11.54 -8.35 5.40
N GLY A 178 12.15 -9.11 6.29
CA GLY A 178 11.87 -9.05 7.73
C GLY A 178 12.39 -7.76 8.36
N ARG A 179 12.41 -7.72 9.69
CA ARG A 179 12.90 -6.56 10.44
C ARG A 179 14.34 -6.20 10.01
N THR A 180 14.52 -4.96 9.59
CA THR A 180 15.82 -4.46 9.12
C THR A 180 16.23 -3.23 9.91
N PHE A 181 17.41 -3.25 10.51
CA PHE A 181 17.99 -2.10 11.22
C PHE A 181 18.93 -1.33 10.31
N PHE A 182 18.96 -0.02 10.47
CA PHE A 182 19.87 0.85 9.72
C PHE A 182 20.40 1.99 10.59
N ALA A 183 21.56 2.52 10.19
CA ALA A 183 22.14 3.74 10.75
C ALA A 183 22.76 4.56 9.62
N ASN A 184 22.62 5.88 9.69
CA ASN A 184 23.16 6.82 8.72
C ASN A 184 23.86 7.98 9.42
N VAL A 185 24.94 8.46 8.80
CA VAL A 185 25.65 9.68 9.18
C VAL A 185 25.77 10.57 7.95
N LYS A 186 25.44 11.85 8.09
CA LYS A 186 25.58 12.86 7.04
C LYS A 186 26.39 14.04 7.57
N TYR A 187 27.30 14.53 6.74
CA TYR A 187 27.99 15.80 6.92
C TYR A 187 27.68 16.72 5.73
N ALA A 188 27.33 17.98 5.98
CA ALA A 188 27.11 19.03 4.99
C ALA A 188 28.14 20.16 5.19
N PHE A 189 28.80 20.56 4.10
CA PHE A 189 29.81 21.62 4.04
C PHE A 189 29.20 22.96 3.60
#